data_AF-A0A2N3E0L5-F1
#
_entry.id   AF-A0A2N3E0L5-F1
#
_cell.length_a   1.000
_cell.length_b   1.000
_cell.length_c   1.000
_cell.angle_alpha   90.00
_cell.angle_beta   90.00
_cell.angle_gamma   90.00
#
_symmetry.space_group_name_H-M   'P 1'
#
loop_
_entity.id
_entity.type
_entity.pdbx_description
1 polymer ?
#
loop_
_entity_poly.entity_id
_entity_poly.type
_entity_poly.pdbx_seq_one_letter_code
_entity_poly.pdbx_strand_id
1 'polypeptide(L)'
;GYPAAYENLYVYKDDPVEAPHIPYGIENQSIRYVEVPTHIPRGPWRSVAHTQHTFFSESFIDELAHRAGKDPLDYRLALLKEKPRHDAVLRLAAEKAGWGRALPKGRHHGLAVQESFGTVVAEVAEISIEDGQPRIHRVTAAVDCGLVVNPDTAAQQIESGIIYGLTAALYGEIGIEDGAVVQTNFTDYEILHLSECPAIDIHFVDSEAPLGGLGEPATPVVSAAVSNAIFAATGNRIRQLPFKLHDLSQIRDKFAQAAD
;
A
#
# COMPACT_ATOMS: atom_id res chain seq x y z
N GLY A 1 2.06 -11.01 -19.67
CA GLY A 1 2.74 -9.93 -20.43
C GLY A 1 2.77 -8.66 -19.60
N TYR A 2 3.22 -7.54 -20.16
CA TYR A 2 3.09 -6.22 -19.54
C TYR A 2 1.83 -5.51 -20.09
N PRO A 3 1.16 -4.65 -19.30
CA PRO A 3 -0.01 -3.91 -19.77
C PRO A 3 0.37 -2.96 -20.90
N ALA A 4 -0.48 -2.89 -21.93
CA ALA A 4 -0.37 -1.90 -23.00
C ALA A 4 -1.13 -0.60 -22.69
N ALA A 5 -2.12 -0.67 -21.80
CA ALA A 5 -2.94 0.46 -21.37
C ALA A 5 -3.34 0.33 -19.89
N TYR A 6 -3.60 1.47 -19.25
CA TYR A 6 -4.12 1.58 -17.88
C TYR A 6 -5.34 2.50 -17.85
N GLU A 7 -6.44 2.01 -17.30
CA GLU A 7 -7.66 2.79 -17.09
C GLU A 7 -7.95 2.89 -15.59
N ASN A 8 -8.14 4.11 -15.11
CA ASN A 8 -8.54 4.41 -13.74
C ASN A 8 -9.74 5.36 -13.76
N LEU A 9 -10.90 4.84 -13.37
CA LEU A 9 -12.12 5.62 -13.16
C LEU A 9 -12.42 5.65 -11.66
N TYR A 10 -12.39 6.84 -11.07
CA TYR A 10 -12.61 7.02 -9.64
C TYR A 10 -13.71 8.04 -9.36
N VAL A 11 -14.06 8.20 -8.09
CA VAL A 11 -15.10 9.13 -7.65
C VAL A 11 -14.48 10.36 -7.01
N TYR A 12 -15.05 11.53 -7.29
CA TYR A 12 -14.62 12.85 -6.81
C TYR A 12 -13.26 13.32 -7.34
N LYS A 13 -13.02 14.63 -7.28
CA LYS A 13 -11.80 15.27 -7.82
C LYS A 13 -11.02 16.08 -6.79
N ASP A 14 -11.41 16.02 -5.52
CA ASP A 14 -10.84 16.88 -4.46
C ASP A 14 -9.44 16.42 -4.01
N ASP A 15 -8.74 15.70 -4.90
CA ASP A 15 -7.51 14.99 -4.66
C ASP A 15 -6.33 15.82 -5.18
N PRO A 16 -5.12 15.70 -4.59
CA PRO A 16 -3.89 16.18 -5.22
C PRO A 16 -3.82 15.68 -6.66
N VAL A 17 -3.38 16.55 -7.58
CA VAL A 17 -3.38 16.25 -9.03
C VAL A 17 -2.61 14.97 -9.32
N GLU A 18 -1.56 14.70 -8.56
CA GLU A 18 -0.68 13.55 -8.67
C GLU A 18 -1.26 12.24 -8.11
N ALA A 19 -2.26 12.27 -7.22
CA ALA A 19 -2.73 11.10 -6.49
C ALA A 19 -3.23 9.93 -7.35
N PRO A 20 -4.01 10.14 -8.44
CA PRO A 20 -4.51 9.03 -9.26
C PRO A 20 -3.49 8.51 -10.28
N HIS A 21 -2.32 9.14 -10.40
CA HIS A 21 -1.27 8.74 -11.34
C HIS A 21 -0.44 7.57 -10.80
N ILE A 22 0.02 6.71 -11.71
CA ILE A 22 0.89 5.58 -11.40
C ILE A 22 2.32 5.85 -11.85
N PRO A 23 3.33 5.32 -11.16
CA PRO A 23 4.73 5.56 -11.51
C PRO A 23 5.22 4.71 -12.71
N TYR A 24 4.40 3.75 -13.17
CA TYR A 24 4.77 2.76 -14.17
C TYR A 24 4.75 3.30 -15.60
N GLY A 25 5.74 2.90 -16.40
CA GLY A 25 5.88 3.21 -17.82
C GLY A 25 4.86 2.49 -18.71
N ILE A 26 3.57 2.76 -18.49
CA ILE A 26 2.46 2.33 -19.33
C ILE A 26 2.11 3.49 -20.26
N GLU A 27 2.33 3.32 -21.56
CA GLU A 27 2.23 4.41 -22.55
C GLU A 27 0.81 4.99 -22.66
N ASN A 28 -0.20 4.11 -22.68
CA ASN A 28 -1.59 4.52 -22.88
C ASN A 28 -2.31 4.58 -21.53
N GLN A 29 -2.69 5.77 -21.07
CA GLN A 29 -3.39 5.94 -19.79
C GLN A 29 -4.69 6.74 -19.96
N SER A 30 -5.76 6.27 -19.35
CA SER A 30 -7.02 7.01 -19.20
C SER A 30 -7.35 7.13 -17.72
N ILE A 31 -7.21 8.33 -17.17
CA ILE A 31 -7.49 8.63 -15.76
C ILE A 31 -8.65 9.63 -15.74
N ARG A 32 -9.78 9.22 -15.17
CA ARG A 32 -11.03 9.99 -15.19
C ARG A 32 -11.71 9.89 -13.83
N TYR A 33 -12.52 10.90 -13.51
CA TYR A 33 -13.36 10.86 -12.33
C TYR A 33 -14.83 11.09 -12.72
N VAL A 34 -15.71 10.63 -11.84
CA VAL A 34 -17.14 10.96 -11.86
C VAL A 34 -17.49 11.61 -10.53
N GLU A 35 -18.19 12.74 -10.58
CA GLU A 35 -18.78 13.31 -9.38
C GLU A 35 -20.02 12.52 -8.99
N VAL A 36 -20.04 12.03 -7.75
CA VAL A 36 -21.18 11.30 -7.19
C VAL A 36 -21.73 12.10 -6.03
N PRO A 37 -23.00 12.55 -6.03
CA PRO A 37 -23.57 13.20 -4.87
C PRO A 37 -23.53 12.28 -3.65
N THR A 38 -23.06 12.78 -2.51
CA THR A 38 -23.07 12.05 -1.24
C THR A 38 -23.54 12.92 -0.09
N HIS A 39 -24.27 12.31 0.84
CA HIS A 39 -24.68 12.92 2.10
C HIS A 39 -23.64 12.71 3.21
N ILE A 40 -22.62 11.89 2.97
CA ILE A 40 -21.56 11.61 3.93
C ILE A 40 -20.54 12.76 3.89
N PRO A 41 -20.28 13.46 5.01
CA PRO A 41 -19.24 14.48 5.07
C PRO A 41 -17.87 13.88 4.73
N ARG A 42 -17.09 14.61 3.93
CA ARG A 42 -15.73 14.21 3.55
C ARG A 42 -14.75 15.28 3.98
N GLY A 43 -13.51 14.88 4.22
CA GLY A 43 -12.42 15.77 4.60
C GLY A 43 -11.07 15.16 4.26
N PRO A 44 -10.00 15.95 4.34
CA PRO A 44 -8.65 15.43 4.15
C PRO A 44 -8.34 14.38 5.21
N TRP A 45 -7.84 13.24 4.75
CA TRP A 45 -7.25 12.19 5.56
C TRP A 45 -5.79 12.04 5.12
N ARG A 46 -4.91 11.64 6.04
CA ARG A 46 -3.45 11.66 5.84
C ARG A 46 -3.05 11.03 4.50
N SER A 47 -2.23 11.73 3.72
CA SER A 47 -1.86 11.37 2.34
C SER A 47 -3.01 11.50 1.35
N VAL A 48 -3.77 12.59 1.47
CA VAL A 48 -4.97 12.97 0.70
C VAL A 48 -5.08 12.22 -0.63
N ALA A 49 -6.06 11.32 -0.71
CA ALA A 49 -6.38 10.47 -1.85
C ALA A 49 -5.35 9.44 -2.31
N HIS A 50 -4.04 9.69 -2.15
CA HIS A 50 -3.01 8.69 -2.42
C HIS A 50 -3.32 7.38 -1.69
N THR A 51 -3.82 7.44 -0.45
CA THR A 51 -4.16 6.24 0.33
C THR A 51 -5.12 5.30 -0.40
N GLN A 52 -6.22 5.81 -0.97
CA GLN A 52 -7.13 4.94 -1.73
C GLN A 52 -6.51 4.50 -3.06
N HIS A 53 -5.83 5.42 -3.76
CA HIS A 53 -5.29 5.13 -5.08
C HIS A 53 -4.17 4.10 -5.04
N THR A 54 -3.24 4.21 -4.09
CA THR A 54 -2.14 3.25 -3.91
C THR A 54 -2.67 1.87 -3.57
N PHE A 55 -3.68 1.75 -2.70
CA PHE A 55 -4.30 0.45 -2.42
C PHE A 55 -4.79 -0.22 -3.70
N PHE A 56 -5.53 0.50 -4.55
CA PHE A 56 -6.08 -0.05 -5.79
C PHE A 56 -4.99 -0.31 -6.84
N SER A 57 -4.13 0.67 -7.12
CA SER A 57 -3.14 0.60 -8.20
C SER A 57 -2.08 -0.45 -7.91
N GLU A 58 -1.52 -0.48 -6.70
CA GLU A 58 -0.47 -1.43 -6.34
C GLU A 58 -1.01 -2.84 -6.13
N SER A 59 -2.26 -3.01 -5.68
CA SER A 59 -2.90 -4.33 -5.66
C SER A 59 -3.14 -4.84 -7.09
N PHE A 60 -3.58 -3.97 -8.00
CA PHE A 60 -3.84 -4.37 -9.38
C PHE A 60 -2.54 -4.71 -10.14
N ILE A 61 -1.47 -3.95 -9.94
CA ILE A 61 -0.16 -4.24 -10.54
C ILE A 61 0.39 -5.59 -10.04
N ASP A 62 0.14 -5.93 -8.77
CA ASP A 62 0.47 -7.24 -8.21
C ASP A 62 -0.33 -8.37 -8.88
N GLU A 63 -1.64 -8.18 -9.09
CA GLU A 63 -2.46 -9.13 -9.86
C GLU A 63 -1.91 -9.35 -11.28
N LEU A 64 -1.47 -8.29 -11.96
CA LEU A 64 -0.86 -8.39 -13.28
C LEU A 64 0.46 -9.16 -13.26
N ALA A 65 1.28 -8.98 -12.23
CA ALA A 65 2.52 -9.73 -12.05
C ALA A 65 2.25 -11.24 -11.92
N HIS A 66 1.31 -11.61 -11.05
CA HIS A 66 0.90 -13.00 -10.86
C HIS A 66 0.27 -13.60 -12.11
N ARG A 67 -0.62 -12.88 -12.79
CA ARG A 67 -1.21 -13.33 -14.06
C ARG A 67 -0.17 -13.50 -15.16
N ALA A 68 0.92 -12.73 -15.12
CA ALA A 68 2.04 -12.86 -16.04
C ALA A 68 3.04 -13.96 -15.65
N GLY A 69 2.84 -14.66 -14.51
CA GLY A 69 3.76 -15.65 -13.98
C GLY A 69 5.13 -15.05 -13.61
N LYS A 70 5.16 -13.77 -13.22
CA LYS A 70 6.39 -13.03 -12.90
C LYS A 70 6.43 -12.74 -11.40
N ASP A 71 7.65 -12.67 -10.87
CA ASP A 71 7.87 -12.15 -9.52
C ASP A 71 7.37 -10.70 -9.41
N PRO A 72 6.62 -10.33 -8.36
CA PRO A 72 6.07 -8.98 -8.19
C PRO A 72 7.08 -7.84 -8.13
N LEU A 73 8.30 -8.07 -7.62
CA LEU A 73 9.38 -7.09 -7.61
C LEU A 73 9.89 -6.90 -9.04
N ASP A 74 10.29 -7.98 -9.70
CA ASP A 74 10.81 -7.93 -11.08
C ASP A 74 9.81 -7.32 -12.05
N TYR A 75 8.52 -7.59 -11.85
CA TYR A 75 7.45 -7.01 -12.67
C TYR A 75 7.41 -5.49 -12.58
N ARG A 76 7.43 -4.94 -11.36
CA ARG A 76 7.43 -3.49 -11.12
C ARG A 76 8.71 -2.85 -11.63
N LEU A 77 9.88 -3.43 -11.36
CA LEU A 77 11.16 -2.91 -11.84
C LEU A 77 11.21 -2.84 -13.37
N ALA A 78 10.64 -3.83 -14.07
CA ALA A 78 10.54 -3.79 -15.52
C ALA A 78 9.66 -2.65 -16.04
N LEU A 79 8.63 -2.25 -15.28
CA LEU A 79 7.75 -1.12 -15.59
C LEU A 79 8.34 0.23 -15.14
N LEU A 80 9.30 0.25 -14.22
CA LEU A 80 9.94 1.44 -13.67
C LEU A 80 11.27 1.81 -14.36
N LYS A 81 11.62 1.20 -15.50
CA LYS A 81 12.91 1.41 -16.19
C LYS A 81 13.27 2.88 -16.43
N GLU A 82 12.29 3.71 -16.79
CA GLU A 82 12.48 5.14 -17.05
C GLU A 82 12.29 6.01 -15.78
N LYS A 83 12.21 5.38 -14.61
CA LYS A 83 12.00 6.00 -13.29
C LYS A 83 13.06 5.50 -12.29
N PRO A 84 14.35 5.86 -12.50
CA PRO A 84 15.46 5.34 -11.70
C PRO A 84 15.31 5.61 -10.20
N ARG A 85 14.68 6.72 -9.81
CA ARG A 85 14.38 7.05 -8.41
C ARG A 85 13.46 6.03 -7.74
N HIS A 86 12.40 5.63 -8.45
CA HIS A 86 11.44 4.65 -7.96
C HIS A 86 12.03 3.23 -7.95
N ASP A 87 12.76 2.88 -9.00
CA ASP A 87 13.51 1.62 -9.08
C ASP A 87 14.47 1.49 -7.89
N ALA A 88 15.28 2.52 -7.60
CA ALA A 88 16.24 2.50 -6.49
C ALA A 88 15.57 2.32 -5.12
N VAL A 89 14.50 3.06 -4.84
CA VAL A 89 13.74 2.94 -3.59
C VAL A 89 13.12 1.54 -3.46
N LEU A 90 12.50 1.04 -4.52
CA LEU A 90 11.87 -0.30 -4.51
C LEU A 90 12.90 -1.41 -4.32
N ARG A 91 14.06 -1.34 -5.00
CA ARG A 91 15.16 -2.29 -4.80
C ARG A 91 15.71 -2.25 -3.38
N LEU A 92 15.90 -1.07 -2.82
CA LEU A 92 16.41 -0.92 -1.46
C LEU A 92 15.46 -1.55 -0.44
N ALA A 93 14.15 -1.28 -0.53
CA ALA A 93 13.16 -1.89 0.36
C ALA A 93 13.19 -3.43 0.25
N ALA A 94 13.20 -3.95 -0.98
CA ALA A 94 13.26 -5.39 -1.23
C ALA A 94 14.55 -6.04 -0.72
N GLU A 95 15.72 -5.42 -0.95
CA GLU A 95 17.00 -5.90 -0.46
C GLU A 95 17.01 -5.99 1.08
N LYS A 96 16.58 -4.90 1.74
CA LYS A 96 16.60 -4.79 3.20
C LYS A 96 15.59 -5.71 3.87
N ALA A 97 14.44 -5.93 3.24
CA ALA A 97 13.47 -6.93 3.68
C ALA A 97 13.95 -8.38 3.44
N GLY A 98 14.96 -8.58 2.60
CA GLY A 98 15.44 -9.90 2.21
C GLY A 98 14.53 -10.60 1.20
N TRP A 99 13.92 -9.86 0.28
CA TRP A 99 13.07 -10.42 -0.78
C TRP A 99 13.80 -11.55 -1.53
N GLY A 100 13.07 -12.63 -1.81
CA GLY A 100 13.62 -13.84 -2.44
C GLY A 100 14.45 -14.74 -1.54
N ARG A 101 14.72 -14.36 -0.28
CA ARG A 101 15.32 -15.26 0.71
C ARG A 101 14.24 -16.14 1.35
N ALA A 102 14.66 -17.29 1.89
CA ALA A 102 13.75 -18.16 2.63
C ALA A 102 13.24 -17.45 3.90
N LEU A 103 11.92 -17.38 4.03
CA LEU A 103 11.26 -16.80 5.21
C LEU A 103 10.95 -17.88 6.25
N PRO A 104 10.73 -17.50 7.52
CA PRO A 104 10.18 -18.42 8.50
C PRO A 104 8.88 -19.06 7.98
N LYS A 105 8.59 -20.29 8.43
CA LYS A 105 7.42 -21.03 7.97
C LYS A 105 6.13 -20.22 8.21
N GLY A 106 5.32 -20.07 7.17
CA GLY A 106 4.05 -19.32 7.22
C GLY A 106 4.20 -17.80 7.17
N ARG A 107 5.42 -17.29 6.92
CA ARG A 107 5.67 -15.87 6.63
C ARG A 107 5.64 -15.63 5.13
N HIS A 108 5.04 -14.50 4.76
CA HIS A 108 4.87 -14.09 3.37
C HIS A 108 5.22 -12.61 3.23
N HIS A 109 5.84 -12.26 2.11
CA HIS A 109 6.10 -10.87 1.76
C HIS A 109 5.09 -10.35 0.75
N GLY A 110 4.79 -9.07 0.84
CA GLY A 110 4.14 -8.28 -0.18
C GLY A 110 4.78 -6.90 -0.21
N LEU A 111 4.79 -6.27 -1.39
CA LEU A 111 5.45 -4.99 -1.57
C LEU A 111 4.58 -4.02 -2.35
N ALA A 112 4.87 -2.74 -2.20
CA ALA A 112 4.24 -1.64 -2.91
C ALA A 112 5.19 -0.45 -2.99
N VAL A 113 4.94 0.46 -3.94
CA VAL A 113 5.69 1.72 -4.09
C VAL A 113 4.75 2.86 -4.49
N GLN A 114 4.96 4.05 -3.94
CA GLN A 114 4.21 5.25 -4.29
C GLN A 114 5.08 6.51 -4.20
N GLU A 115 4.85 7.45 -5.11
CA GLU A 115 5.29 8.84 -4.95
C GLU A 115 4.12 9.71 -4.46
N SER A 116 4.37 10.49 -3.42
CA SER A 116 3.44 11.51 -2.94
C SER A 116 4.23 12.70 -2.38
N PHE A 117 3.77 13.92 -2.65
CA PHE A 117 4.38 15.15 -2.14
C PHE A 117 5.91 15.26 -2.43
N GLY A 118 6.36 14.74 -3.58
CA GLY A 118 7.77 14.75 -3.99
C GLY A 118 8.66 13.70 -3.30
N THR A 119 8.09 12.83 -2.47
CA THR A 119 8.79 11.73 -1.78
C THR A 119 8.34 10.39 -2.35
N VAL A 120 9.29 9.52 -2.63
CA VAL A 120 9.04 8.15 -3.07
C VAL A 120 9.24 7.21 -1.90
N VAL A 121 8.25 6.38 -1.61
CA VAL A 121 8.29 5.36 -0.56
C VAL A 121 8.00 3.99 -1.17
N ALA A 122 8.80 3.00 -0.84
CA ALA A 122 8.47 1.59 -1.06
C ALA A 122 8.48 0.85 0.27
N GLU A 123 7.51 -0.04 0.44
CA GLU A 123 7.38 -0.84 1.66
C GLU A 123 7.26 -2.32 1.31
N VAL A 124 7.87 -3.16 2.15
CA VAL A 124 7.69 -4.61 2.15
C VAL A 124 7.07 -5.01 3.49
N ALA A 125 5.88 -5.60 3.44
CA ALA A 125 5.21 -6.15 4.62
C ALA A 125 5.50 -7.65 4.73
N GLU A 126 5.98 -8.09 5.90
CA GLU A 126 6.07 -9.50 6.27
C GLU A 126 4.90 -9.87 7.19
N ILE A 127 4.08 -10.82 6.75
CA ILE A 127 2.87 -11.23 7.48
C ILE A 127 2.80 -12.74 7.70
N SER A 128 1.95 -13.16 8.63
CA SER A 128 1.30 -14.48 8.63
C SER A 128 -0.20 -14.34 8.73
N ILE A 129 -0.92 -15.46 8.56
CA ILE A 129 -2.34 -15.55 8.88
C ILE A 129 -2.49 -16.26 10.23
N GLU A 130 -3.16 -15.62 11.18
CA GLU A 130 -3.46 -16.10 12.52
C GLU A 130 -4.98 -15.95 12.73
N ASP A 131 -5.67 -17.04 13.06
CA ASP A 131 -7.14 -17.06 13.28
C ASP A 131 -7.98 -16.41 12.16
N GLY A 132 -7.55 -16.61 10.92
CA GLY A 132 -8.23 -16.06 9.74
C GLY A 132 -7.99 -14.57 9.50
N GLN A 133 -7.05 -13.95 10.22
CA GLN A 133 -6.67 -12.54 10.10
C GLN A 133 -5.16 -12.36 9.84
N PRO A 134 -4.73 -11.25 9.21
CA PRO A 134 -3.31 -11.01 8.97
C PRO A 134 -2.63 -10.50 10.24
N ARG A 135 -1.55 -11.17 10.65
CA ARG A 135 -0.60 -10.65 11.64
C ARG A 135 0.61 -10.06 10.91
N ILE A 136 0.87 -8.77 11.08
CA ILE A 136 2.03 -8.09 10.50
C ILE A 136 3.19 -8.17 11.49
N HIS A 137 4.32 -8.73 11.05
CA HIS A 137 5.51 -8.94 11.88
C HIS A 137 6.55 -7.86 11.65
N ARG A 138 6.72 -7.44 10.39
CA ARG A 138 7.69 -6.43 10.00
C ARG A 138 7.17 -5.62 8.82
N VAL A 139 7.46 -4.32 8.82
CA VAL A 139 7.38 -3.46 7.65
C VAL A 139 8.76 -2.85 7.42
N THR A 140 9.35 -3.14 6.27
CA THR A 140 10.62 -2.52 5.86
C THR A 140 10.32 -1.45 4.83
N ALA A 141 10.68 -0.21 5.12
CA ALA A 141 10.44 0.95 4.27
C ALA A 141 11.75 1.50 3.73
N ALA A 142 11.79 1.76 2.42
CA ALA A 142 12.79 2.61 1.81
C ALA A 142 12.15 3.94 1.39
N VAL A 143 12.87 5.04 1.59
CA VAL A 143 12.33 6.39 1.42
C VAL A 143 13.35 7.27 0.71
N ASP A 144 12.93 7.91 -0.37
CA ASP A 144 13.66 9.03 -0.99
C ASP A 144 12.80 10.29 -0.87
N CYS A 145 13.18 11.20 0.02
CA CYS A 145 12.60 12.53 0.18
C CYS A 145 13.57 13.66 -0.21
N GLY A 146 14.62 13.34 -0.98
CA GLY A 146 15.79 14.21 -1.13
C GLY A 146 16.60 14.29 0.18
N LEU A 147 17.02 15.49 0.57
CA LEU A 147 17.81 15.70 1.77
C LEU A 147 17.01 15.38 3.06
N VAL A 148 17.52 14.43 3.85
CA VAL A 148 17.00 14.14 5.20
C VAL A 148 17.55 15.16 6.19
N VAL A 149 16.76 16.19 6.51
CA VAL A 149 17.19 17.31 7.37
C VAL A 149 17.42 16.88 8.82
N ASN A 150 16.50 16.10 9.40
CA ASN A 150 16.63 15.54 10.74
C ASN A 150 16.23 14.05 10.70
N PRO A 151 17.22 13.13 10.69
CA PRO A 151 16.99 11.70 10.54
C PRO A 151 16.04 11.08 11.56
N ASP A 152 16.09 11.54 12.81
CA ASP A 152 15.27 10.97 13.89
C ASP A 152 13.78 11.32 13.71
N THR A 153 13.48 12.61 13.53
CA THR A 153 12.10 13.04 13.26
C THR A 153 11.60 12.52 11.92
N ALA A 154 12.50 12.33 10.95
CA ALA A 154 12.17 11.77 9.66
C ALA A 154 11.72 10.31 9.80
N ALA A 155 12.48 9.49 10.53
CA ALA A 155 12.11 8.12 10.83
C ALA A 155 10.74 8.06 11.55
N GLN A 156 10.53 8.88 12.57
CA GLN A 156 9.27 8.94 13.31
C GLN A 156 8.05 9.28 12.43
N GLN A 157 8.21 10.11 11.39
CA GLN A 157 7.11 10.39 10.45
C GLN A 157 6.74 9.16 9.61
N ILE A 158 7.74 8.38 9.18
CA ILE A 158 7.53 7.15 8.43
C ILE A 158 6.90 6.08 9.31
N GLU A 159 7.41 5.86 10.53
CA GLU A 159 6.81 4.96 11.53
C GLU A 159 5.34 5.33 11.78
N SER A 160 5.07 6.61 12.01
CA SER A 160 3.72 7.13 12.24
C SER A 160 2.80 6.90 11.04
N GLY A 161 3.29 7.12 9.82
CA GLY A 161 2.52 6.88 8.59
C GLY A 161 2.14 5.41 8.43
N ILE A 162 3.10 4.49 8.66
CA ILE A 162 2.88 3.04 8.62
C ILE A 162 1.81 2.63 9.64
N ILE A 163 1.93 3.06 10.90
CA ILE A 163 0.95 2.72 11.95
C ILE A 163 -0.45 3.29 11.64
N TYR A 164 -0.51 4.53 11.13
CA TYR A 164 -1.77 5.18 10.77
C TYR A 164 -2.44 4.48 9.58
N GLY A 165 -1.67 4.09 8.56
CA GLY A 165 -2.14 3.32 7.41
C GLY A 165 -2.59 1.91 7.78
N LEU A 166 -1.85 1.21 8.66
CA LEU A 166 -2.23 -0.10 9.17
C LEU A 166 -3.53 -0.05 9.96
N THR A 167 -3.71 0.96 10.80
CA THR A 167 -4.96 1.15 11.55
C THR A 167 -6.16 1.24 10.61
N ALA A 168 -6.07 2.05 9.56
CA ALA A 168 -7.13 2.15 8.56
C ALA A 168 -7.34 0.83 7.79
N ALA A 169 -6.25 0.19 7.36
CA ALA A 169 -6.31 -1.02 6.56
C ALA A 169 -6.84 -2.23 7.35
N LEU A 170 -6.56 -2.33 8.65
CA LEU A 170 -7.00 -3.45 9.50
C LEU A 170 -8.39 -3.22 10.09
N TYR A 171 -8.70 -1.98 10.50
CA TYR A 171 -9.85 -1.72 11.38
C TYR A 171 -10.75 -0.55 10.97
N GLY A 172 -10.31 0.34 10.08
CA GLY A 172 -10.84 1.70 9.85
C GLY A 172 -12.21 1.84 9.17
N GLU A 173 -13.10 0.88 9.35
CA GLU A 173 -14.50 0.98 8.92
C GLU A 173 -15.26 2.01 9.76
N ILE A 174 -16.04 2.85 9.09
CA ILE A 174 -17.05 3.71 9.69
C ILE A 174 -18.41 3.33 9.12
N GLY A 175 -19.27 2.78 9.98
CA GLY A 175 -20.63 2.39 9.65
C GLY A 175 -21.57 3.59 9.61
N ILE A 176 -22.46 3.63 8.62
CA ILE A 176 -23.52 4.63 8.52
C ILE A 176 -24.87 3.92 8.55
N GLU A 177 -25.68 4.19 9.58
CA GLU A 177 -27.03 3.66 9.74
C GLU A 177 -28.00 4.83 10.00
N ASP A 178 -29.15 4.81 9.33
CA ASP A 178 -30.18 5.87 9.42
C ASP A 178 -29.64 7.31 9.29
N GLY A 179 -28.60 7.48 8.49
CA GLY A 179 -27.96 8.77 8.21
C GLY A 179 -26.98 9.25 9.28
N ALA A 180 -26.61 8.43 10.25
CA ALA A 180 -25.66 8.74 11.31
C ALA A 180 -24.49 7.76 11.36
N VAL A 181 -23.35 8.22 11.86
CA VAL A 181 -22.20 7.35 12.16
C VAL A 181 -22.54 6.47 13.34
N VAL A 182 -22.29 5.16 13.21
CA VAL A 182 -22.55 4.16 14.25
C VAL A 182 -21.50 4.21 15.35
N GLN A 183 -20.22 4.38 15.00
CA GLN A 183 -19.11 4.43 15.96
C GLN A 183 -19.09 5.77 16.70
N THR A 184 -18.91 5.72 18.02
CA THR A 184 -18.97 6.89 18.89
C THR A 184 -17.68 7.15 19.67
N ASN A 185 -16.80 6.14 19.81
CA ASN A 185 -15.58 6.24 20.61
C ASN A 185 -14.55 5.16 20.24
N PHE A 186 -13.37 5.16 20.85
CA PHE A 186 -12.35 4.11 20.65
C PHE A 186 -12.74 2.73 21.20
N THR A 187 -13.86 2.63 21.91
CA THR A 187 -14.42 1.35 22.35
C THR A 187 -15.17 0.62 21.26
N ASP A 188 -15.69 1.34 20.25
CA ASP A 188 -16.44 0.80 19.11
C ASP A 188 -15.79 1.12 17.75
N TYR A 189 -14.80 2.01 17.72
CA TYR A 189 -13.85 2.24 16.63
C TYR A 189 -12.46 1.71 17.02
N GLU A 190 -12.17 0.50 16.57
CA GLU A 190 -10.92 -0.21 16.87
C GLU A 190 -9.71 0.46 16.20
N ILE A 191 -8.61 0.51 16.94
CA ILE A 191 -7.33 1.07 16.49
C ILE A 191 -6.22 0.05 16.71
N LEU A 192 -5.15 0.13 15.93
CA LEU A 192 -4.02 -0.79 16.10
C LEU A 192 -3.42 -0.64 17.50
N HIS A 193 -3.32 -1.75 18.23
CA HIS A 193 -2.71 -1.75 19.56
C HIS A 193 -1.20 -1.94 19.51
N LEU A 194 -0.50 -1.50 20.56
CA LEU A 194 0.96 -1.63 20.66
C LEU A 194 1.45 -3.09 20.55
N SER A 195 0.66 -4.07 21.02
CA SER A 195 0.98 -5.50 20.91
C SER A 195 0.93 -6.05 19.48
N GLU A 196 0.26 -5.33 18.59
CA GLU A 196 0.07 -5.67 17.18
C GLU A 196 1.01 -4.89 16.27
N CYS A 197 1.65 -3.84 16.79
CA CYS A 197 2.63 -3.06 16.04
C CYS A 197 3.75 -3.97 15.50
N PRO A 198 4.05 -3.90 14.19
CA PRO A 198 5.15 -4.64 13.62
C PRO A 198 6.50 -4.02 14.02
N ALA A 199 7.58 -4.77 13.84
CA ALA A 199 8.90 -4.15 13.74
C ALA A 199 8.94 -3.25 12.48
N ILE A 200 9.43 -2.02 12.61
CA ILE A 200 9.52 -1.08 11.49
C ILE A 200 11.00 -0.77 11.24
N ASP A 201 11.48 -1.10 10.04
CA ASP A 201 12.86 -0.88 9.61
C ASP A 201 12.87 0.18 8.50
N ILE A 202 13.53 1.32 8.72
CA ILE A 202 13.50 2.46 7.79
C ILE A 202 14.88 2.71 7.17
N HIS A 203 14.89 2.89 5.86
CA HIS A 203 16.10 3.14 5.09
C HIS A 203 15.92 4.34 4.17
N PHE A 204 16.57 5.45 4.50
CA PHE A 204 16.60 6.61 3.62
C PHE A 204 17.62 6.41 2.49
N VAL A 205 17.23 6.72 1.27
CA VAL A 205 18.13 6.80 0.11
C VAL A 205 18.93 8.09 0.23
N ASP A 206 20.25 7.99 0.06
CA ASP A 206 21.10 9.16 -0.12
C ASP A 206 20.85 9.73 -1.53
N SER A 207 20.11 10.84 -1.60
CA SER A 207 19.52 11.35 -2.83
C SER A 207 19.72 12.86 -2.95
N GLU A 208 20.16 13.30 -4.13
CA GLU A 208 20.23 14.71 -4.51
C GLU A 208 18.90 15.23 -5.11
N ALA A 209 17.81 14.45 -5.01
CA ALA A 209 16.50 14.88 -5.46
C ALA A 209 16.01 16.12 -4.68
N PRO A 210 15.09 16.92 -5.25
CA PRO A 210 14.45 18.01 -4.52
C PRO A 210 13.83 17.53 -3.20
N LEU A 211 13.82 18.42 -2.19
CA LEU A 211 13.17 18.17 -0.91
C LEU A 211 11.68 17.86 -1.10
N GLY A 212 11.28 16.67 -0.65
CA GLY A 212 9.88 16.24 -0.60
C GLY A 212 9.26 16.42 0.79
N GLY A 213 7.93 16.31 0.87
CA GLY A 213 7.21 16.21 2.13
C GLY A 213 7.38 14.83 2.75
N LEU A 214 7.36 14.73 4.09
CA LEU A 214 7.58 13.45 4.79
C LEU A 214 6.44 13.07 5.73
N GLY A 215 5.52 13.99 6.02
CA GLY A 215 4.48 13.79 7.01
C GLY A 215 3.38 12.80 6.60
N GLU A 216 3.33 12.39 5.35
CA GLU A 216 2.22 11.64 4.74
C GLU A 216 2.66 10.40 3.92
N PRO A 217 3.79 10.42 3.18
CA PRO A 217 4.07 9.44 2.12
C PRO A 217 4.18 7.96 2.46
N ALA A 218 4.38 7.59 3.72
CA ALA A 218 4.40 6.17 4.12
C ALA A 218 2.97 5.59 4.30
N THR A 219 2.03 6.43 4.71
CA THR A 219 0.62 6.05 4.94
C THR A 219 -0.04 5.26 3.80
N PRO A 220 0.08 5.67 2.52
CA PRO A 220 -0.65 5.03 1.43
C PRO A 220 -0.08 3.65 1.06
N VAL A 221 1.21 3.40 1.30
CA VAL A 221 1.93 2.24 0.75
C VAL A 221 1.61 0.95 1.53
N VAL A 222 1.49 1.07 2.85
CA VAL A 222 1.40 -0.10 3.74
C VAL A 222 0.17 -0.97 3.46
N SER A 223 -0.96 -0.36 3.12
CA SER A 223 -2.21 -1.08 2.85
C SER A 223 -2.07 -2.03 1.65
N ALA A 224 -1.42 -1.57 0.58
CA ALA A 224 -1.16 -2.37 -0.60
C ALA A 224 -0.09 -3.44 -0.34
N ALA A 225 0.99 -3.11 0.38
CA ALA A 225 2.04 -4.07 0.73
C ALA A 225 1.46 -5.24 1.53
N VAL A 226 0.60 -4.97 2.52
CA VAL A 226 -0.09 -6.00 3.30
C VAL A 226 -1.09 -6.78 2.45
N SER A 227 -1.89 -6.12 1.60
CA SER A 227 -2.84 -6.79 0.68
C SER A 227 -2.14 -7.77 -0.25
N ASN A 228 -0.99 -7.37 -0.81
CA ASN A 228 -0.17 -8.22 -1.68
C ASN A 228 0.43 -9.40 -0.89
N ALA A 229 0.83 -9.19 0.36
CA ALA A 229 1.31 -10.27 1.24
C ALA A 229 0.19 -11.27 1.59
N ILE A 230 -1.04 -10.78 1.81
CA ILE A 230 -2.24 -11.61 2.02
C ILE A 230 -2.48 -12.48 0.78
N PHE A 231 -2.41 -11.91 -0.42
CA PHE A 231 -2.55 -12.68 -1.65
C PHE A 231 -1.44 -13.73 -1.79
N ALA A 232 -0.19 -13.38 -1.49
CA ALA A 232 0.92 -14.32 -1.52
C ALA A 232 0.72 -15.50 -0.54
N ALA A 233 0.14 -15.24 0.63
CA ALA A 233 -0.17 -16.22 1.67
C ALA A 233 -1.36 -17.12 1.32
N THR A 234 -2.44 -16.54 0.81
CA THR A 234 -3.76 -17.19 0.76
C THR A 234 -4.28 -17.45 -0.65
N GLY A 235 -3.75 -16.76 -1.67
CA GLY A 235 -4.37 -16.72 -3.00
C GLY A 235 -5.65 -15.89 -3.07
N ASN A 236 -6.11 -15.30 -1.96
CA ASN A 236 -7.30 -14.45 -1.92
C ASN A 236 -6.91 -12.99 -2.19
N ARG A 237 -7.52 -12.39 -3.22
CA ARG A 237 -7.34 -10.97 -3.50
C ARG A 237 -8.39 -10.15 -2.76
N ILE A 238 -7.93 -9.33 -1.82
CA ILE A 238 -8.79 -8.38 -1.11
C ILE A 238 -8.84 -7.08 -1.89
N ARG A 239 -10.06 -6.65 -2.24
CA ARG A 239 -10.33 -5.39 -2.98
C ARG A 239 -11.16 -4.39 -2.18
N GLN A 240 -11.48 -4.73 -0.93
CA GLN A 240 -12.25 -3.91 -0.02
C GLN A 240 -11.54 -3.89 1.33
N LEU A 241 -11.26 -2.70 1.84
CA LEU A 241 -10.80 -2.51 3.22
C LEU A 241 -12.00 -2.29 4.15
N PRO A 242 -11.85 -2.52 5.46
CA PRO A 242 -10.66 -3.05 6.12
C PRO A 242 -10.53 -4.60 6.08
N PHE A 243 -9.34 -5.12 6.39
CA PHE A 243 -9.03 -6.55 6.37
C PHE A 243 -9.83 -7.35 7.39
N LYS A 244 -10.24 -6.77 8.53
CA LYS A 244 -11.10 -7.44 9.53
C LYS A 244 -12.42 -7.99 8.96
N LEU A 245 -12.88 -7.45 7.84
CA LEU A 245 -14.14 -7.86 7.20
C LEU A 245 -14.02 -9.16 6.40
N HIS A 246 -12.81 -9.72 6.28
CA HIS A 246 -12.53 -10.87 5.44
C HIS A 246 -12.04 -12.04 6.27
N ASP A 247 -12.58 -13.23 6.01
CA ASP A 247 -12.07 -14.48 6.57
C ASP A 247 -10.94 -15.02 5.65
N LEU A 248 -9.71 -14.98 6.15
CA LEU A 248 -8.51 -15.42 5.45
C LEU A 248 -8.12 -16.87 5.79
N SER A 249 -8.96 -17.63 6.49
CA SER A 249 -8.71 -19.04 6.82
C SER A 249 -8.72 -19.94 5.58
N GLN A 250 -9.44 -19.54 4.53
CA GLN A 250 -9.51 -20.30 3.28
C GLN A 250 -8.35 -19.95 2.36
N ILE A 251 -7.45 -20.91 2.13
CA ILE A 251 -6.42 -20.80 1.10
C ILE A 251 -7.05 -21.17 -0.24
N ARG A 252 -7.12 -20.22 -1.18
CA ARG A 252 -7.51 -20.50 -2.57
C ARG A 252 -6.31 -20.99 -3.37
N ASP A 253 -6.55 -21.99 -4.20
CA ASP A 253 -5.56 -22.42 -5.18
C ASP A 253 -5.23 -21.26 -6.12
N LYS A 254 -3.95 -20.89 -6.17
CA LYS A 254 -3.38 -19.73 -6.91
C LYS A 254 -3.67 -19.73 -8.43
N PHE A 255 -4.28 -20.78 -8.96
CA PHE A 255 -4.51 -21.02 -10.38
C PHE A 255 -5.99 -21.24 -10.76
N ALA A 256 -6.94 -21.18 -9.83
CA ALA A 256 -8.35 -21.48 -10.13
C ALA A 256 -9.12 -20.34 -10.84
N GLN A 257 -8.57 -19.11 -10.91
CA GLN A 257 -9.28 -17.94 -11.47
C GLN A 257 -8.53 -17.27 -12.64
N ALA A 258 -8.07 -18.05 -13.61
CA ALA A 258 -7.75 -17.52 -14.94
C ALA A 258 -8.99 -17.36 -15.83
N ALA A 259 -10.19 -17.67 -15.32
CA ALA A 259 -11.46 -17.54 -16.01
C ALA A 259 -12.53 -17.07 -15.02
N ASP A 260 -12.75 -15.76 -14.95
CA ASP A 260 -14.04 -15.08 -14.86
C ASP A 260 -13.83 -13.56 -14.92
#